data_AF-A0A833SHF8-F1
#
_entry.id   AF-A0A833SHF8-F1
#
_cell.length_a   1.000
_cell.length_b   1.000
_cell.length_c   1.000
_cell.angle_alpha   90.00
_cell.angle_beta   90.00
_cell.angle_gamma   90.00
#
_symmetry.space_group_name_H-M   'P 1'
#
loop_
_entity.id
_entity.type
_entity.pdbx_description
1 polymer ?
#
loop_
_entity_poly.entity_id
_entity_poly.type
_entity_poly.pdbx_seq_one_letter_code
_entity_poly.pdbx_strand_id
1 'polypeptide(L)'
;MMKLAYILLIILTYVLYVLATGLSGLYSLLPRKLDIETDDWHRLTPDDVNDLPALMHLMNSLDFCNAVAQVAHPLVQKQLLEFLYHGFLVPVMGPALLQSANDL
;
A
#
# COMPACT_ATOMS: atom_id res chain seq x y z
N MET A 1 -1.00 -32.97 1.14
CA MET A 1 -0.21 -31.73 1.24
C MET A 1 -0.43 -30.75 0.09
N MET A 2 -0.35 -31.13 -1.18
CA MET A 2 -0.48 -30.17 -2.31
C MET A 2 -1.83 -29.44 -2.40
N LYS A 3 -2.96 -30.08 -2.06
CA LYS A 3 -4.29 -29.43 -2.07
C LYS A 3 -4.43 -28.31 -1.03
N LEU A 4 -3.80 -28.45 0.14
CA LEU A 4 -3.88 -27.44 1.19
C LEU A 4 -3.06 -26.19 0.83
N ALA A 5 -1.87 -26.38 0.25
CA ALA A 5 -1.04 -25.29 -0.26
C ALA A 5 -1.74 -24.52 -1.40
N TYR A 6 -2.45 -25.23 -2.28
CA TYR A 6 -3.19 -24.59 -3.38
C TYR A 6 -4.40 -23.79 -2.88
N ILE A 7 -5.15 -24.32 -1.91
CA ILE A 7 -6.26 -23.59 -1.27
C ILE A 7 -5.73 -22.35 -0.53
N LEU A 8 -4.62 -22.48 0.20
CA LEU A 8 -3.98 -21.35 0.88
C LEU A 8 -3.52 -20.29 -0.12
N LEU A 9 -2.97 -20.69 -1.26
CA LEU A 9 -2.54 -19.79 -2.32
C LEU A 9 -3.72 -19.03 -2.96
N ILE A 10 -4.85 -19.72 -3.19
CA ILE A 10 -6.08 -19.08 -3.70
C ILE A 10 -6.63 -18.06 -2.69
N ILE A 11 -6.73 -18.43 -1.41
CA ILE A 11 -7.25 -17.55 -0.36
C ILE A 11 -6.35 -16.31 -0.23
N LEU A 12 -5.02 -16.51 -0.20
CA LEU A 12 -4.06 -15.41 -0.14
C LEU A 12 -4.17 -14.52 -1.39
N THR A 13 -4.26 -15.09 -2.59
CA THR A 13 -4.43 -14.32 -3.84
C THR A 13 -5.67 -13.42 -3.80
N TYR A 14 -6.79 -13.93 -3.29
CA TYR A 14 -8.04 -13.15 -3.22
C TYR A 14 -7.95 -12.02 -2.19
N VAL A 15 -7.40 -12.31 -1.01
CA VAL A 15 -7.19 -11.31 0.05
C VAL A 15 -6.25 -10.21 -0.45
N LEU A 16 -5.18 -10.56 -1.15
CA LEU A 16 -4.19 -9.61 -1.66
C LEU A 16 -4.72 -8.73 -2.81
N TYR A 17 -5.58 -9.27 -3.68
CA TYR A 17 -6.28 -8.47 -4.69
C TYR A 17 -7.22 -7.43 -4.06
N VAL A 18 -7.97 -7.85 -3.03
CA VAL A 18 -8.86 -6.96 -2.27
C VAL A 18 -8.03 -5.90 -1.52
N LEU A 19 -6.86 -6.24 -1.01
CA LEU A 19 -5.96 -5.29 -0.37
C LEU A 19 -5.39 -4.26 -1.36
N ALA A 20 -4.96 -4.70 -2.54
CA ALA A 20 -4.44 -3.79 -3.57
C ALA A 20 -5.49 -2.76 -4.01
N THR A 21 -6.75 -3.19 -4.17
CA THR A 21 -7.87 -2.28 -4.46
C THR A 21 -8.26 -1.42 -3.26
N GLY A 22 -8.21 -1.97 -2.05
CA GLY A 22 -8.45 -1.25 -0.79
C GLY A 22 -7.43 -0.13 -0.53
N LEU A 23 -6.16 -0.34 -0.88
CA LEU A 23 -5.09 0.67 -0.78
C LEU A 23 -5.40 1.91 -1.62
N SER A 24 -5.94 1.75 -2.82
CA SER A 24 -6.36 2.89 -3.66
C SER A 24 -7.49 3.69 -3.01
N GLY A 25 -8.42 3.02 -2.31
CA GLY A 25 -9.47 3.67 -1.52
C GLY A 25 -8.91 4.43 -0.33
N LEU A 26 -8.03 3.79 0.45
CA LEU A 26 -7.33 4.42 1.58
C LEU A 26 -6.50 5.62 1.14
N TYR A 27 -5.82 5.52 0.01
CA TYR A 27 -5.07 6.63 -0.56
C TYR A 27 -5.99 7.79 -0.95
N SER A 28 -7.16 7.51 -1.52
CA SER A 28 -8.13 8.55 -1.90
C SER A 28 -8.74 9.28 -0.69
N LEU A 29 -8.64 8.70 0.51
CA LEU A 29 -9.08 9.33 1.77
C LEU A 29 -8.03 10.26 2.38
N LEU A 30 -6.80 10.24 1.87
CA LEU A 30 -5.77 11.17 2.34
C LEU A 30 -6.15 12.62 1.99
N PRO A 31 -5.86 13.56 2.89
CA PRO A 31 -5.99 14.96 2.56
C PRO A 31 -5.06 15.30 1.39
N ARG A 32 -5.54 16.12 0.45
CA ARG A 32 -4.78 16.54 -0.75
C ARG A 32 -3.54 17.36 -0.42
N LYS A 33 -3.47 17.89 0.80
CA LYS A 33 -2.33 18.62 1.36
C LYS A 33 -2.11 18.11 2.78
N LEU A 34 -0.89 17.71 3.07
CA LEU A 34 -0.39 17.50 4.43
C LEU A 34 0.26 18.83 4.83
N ASP A 35 -0.41 19.64 5.67
CA ASP A 35 0.19 20.85 6.24
C ASP A 35 1.21 20.42 7.31
N ILE A 36 2.39 20.01 6.87
CA ILE A 36 3.52 19.68 7.73
C ILE A 36 4.38 20.94 7.82
N GLU A 37 4.16 21.76 8.84
CA GLU A 37 4.89 23.03 9.09
C GLU A 37 6.29 22.79 9.71
N THR A 38 7.06 21.82 9.20
CA THR A 38 8.40 21.51 9.71
C THR A 38 9.44 21.46 8.58
N ASP A 39 10.71 21.79 8.88
CA ASP A 39 11.83 21.69 7.93
C ASP A 39 12.01 20.25 7.37
N ASP A 40 11.49 19.25 8.09
CA ASP A 40 11.53 17.82 7.73
C ASP A 40 10.31 17.32 6.94
N TRP A 41 9.49 18.22 6.37
CA TRP A 41 8.28 17.88 5.60
C TRP A 41 8.48 16.85 4.47
N HIS A 42 9.72 16.67 4.02
CA HIS A 42 10.12 15.73 2.97
C HIS A 42 10.00 14.25 3.39
N ARG A 43 9.68 13.96 4.65
CA ARG A 43 9.43 12.61 5.15
C ARG A 43 8.22 12.59 6.08
N LEU A 44 7.51 11.46 6.07
CA LEU A 44 6.50 11.15 7.09
C LEU A 44 7.19 10.69 8.37
N THR A 45 6.87 11.33 9.48
CA THR A 45 7.30 10.93 10.81
C THR A 45 6.26 10.03 11.48
N PRO A 46 6.63 9.24 12.50
CA PRO A 46 5.65 8.48 13.28
C PRO A 46 4.56 9.37 13.88
N ASP A 47 4.89 10.59 14.28
CA ASP A 47 3.92 11.55 14.83
C ASP A 47 2.88 11.95 13.76
N ASP A 48 3.29 12.25 12.52
CA ASP A 48 2.37 12.54 11.41
C ASP A 48 1.39 11.39 11.15
N VAL A 49 1.88 10.14 11.25
CA VAL A 49 1.06 8.93 11.09
C VAL A 49 0.07 8.80 12.24
N ASN A 50 0.48 9.13 13.47
CA ASN A 50 -0.39 9.05 14.65
C ASN A 50 -1.46 10.15 14.66
N ASP A 51 -1.14 11.34 14.15
CA ASP A 51 -2.03 12.50 14.15
C ASP A 51 -3.07 12.46 13.02
N LEU A 52 -2.81 11.69 11.95
CA LEU A 52 -3.71 11.57 10.80
C LEU A 52 -4.26 10.14 10.64
N PRO A 53 -5.51 9.87 11.09
CA PRO A 53 -6.10 8.52 11.04
C PRO A 53 -6.12 7.89 9.64
N ALA A 54 -6.40 8.67 8.59
CA ALA A 54 -6.39 8.17 7.22
C ALA A 54 -5.01 7.68 6.78
N LEU A 55 -3.96 8.40 7.18
CA LEU A 55 -2.57 8.01 6.92
C LEU A 55 -2.19 6.78 7.74
N MET A 56 -2.59 6.72 9.02
CA MET A 56 -2.43 5.54 9.86
C MET A 56 -3.04 4.29 9.21
N HIS A 57 -4.26 4.39 8.69
CA HIS A 57 -4.92 3.26 8.02
C HIS A 57 -4.18 2.82 6.75
N LEU A 58 -3.67 3.77 5.94
CA LEU A 58 -2.85 3.45 4.78
C LEU A 58 -1.54 2.75 5.20
N MET A 59 -0.81 3.31 6.17
CA MET A 59 0.47 2.76 6.64
C MET A 59 0.28 1.36 7.23
N ASN A 60 -0.73 1.15 8.07
CA ASN A 60 -1.05 -0.17 8.63
C ASN A 60 -1.36 -1.21 7.53
N SER A 61 -2.01 -0.80 6.45
CA SER A 61 -2.32 -1.70 5.33
C SER A 61 -1.07 -2.07 4.53
N LEU A 62 -0.14 -1.12 4.34
CA LEU A 62 1.15 -1.38 3.70
C LEU A 62 2.05 -2.25 4.59
N ASP A 63 2.08 -2.02 5.90
CA ASP A 63 2.81 -2.85 6.85
C ASP A 63 2.26 -4.27 6.91
N PHE A 64 0.94 -4.42 6.84
CA PHE A 64 0.32 -5.73 6.70
C PHE A 64 0.78 -6.44 5.42
N CYS A 65 0.75 -5.76 4.26
CA CYS A 65 1.26 -6.32 3.01
C CYS A 65 2.75 -6.72 3.12
N ASN A 66 3.58 -5.89 3.77
CA ASN A 66 4.99 -6.18 3.98
C ASN A 66 5.19 -7.41 4.89
N ALA A 67 4.45 -7.50 5.99
CA ALA A 67 4.48 -8.66 6.87
C ALA A 67 4.08 -9.95 6.15
N VAL A 68 3.00 -9.90 5.34
CA VAL A 68 2.59 -11.03 4.50
C VAL A 68 3.69 -11.39 3.49
N ALA A 69 4.32 -10.41 2.84
CA ALA A 69 5.40 -10.65 1.89
C ALA A 69 6.62 -11.34 2.52
N GLN A 70 6.92 -11.05 3.79
CA GLN A 70 8.06 -11.64 4.51
C GLN A 70 7.83 -13.09 4.96
N VAL A 71 6.59 -13.46 5.29
CA VAL A 71 6.25 -14.80 5.79
C VAL A 71 5.67 -15.73 4.73
N ALA A 72 5.24 -15.19 3.59
CA ALA A 72 4.63 -15.97 2.53
C ALA A 72 5.65 -16.78 1.72
N HIS A 73 5.18 -17.84 1.08
CA HIS A 73 5.96 -18.60 0.11
C HIS A 73 6.38 -17.69 -1.07
N PRO A 74 7.58 -17.84 -1.66
CA PRO A 74 8.10 -16.94 -2.70
C PRO A 74 7.14 -16.71 -3.88
N LEU A 75 6.37 -17.72 -4.27
CA LEU A 75 5.36 -17.59 -5.33
C LEU A 75 4.23 -16.61 -4.95
N VAL A 76 3.74 -16.68 -3.72
CA VAL A 76 2.69 -15.79 -3.20
C VAL A 76 3.25 -14.38 -3.01
N GLN A 77 4.49 -14.26 -2.51
CA GLN A 77 5.19 -12.98 -2.41
C GLN A 77 5.30 -12.30 -3.78
N LYS A 78 5.68 -13.04 -4.82
CA LYS A 78 5.75 -12.52 -6.19
C LYS A 78 4.38 -12.02 -6.67
N GLN A 79 3.32 -12.81 -6.46
CA GLN A 79 1.96 -12.43 -6.83
C GLN A 79 1.47 -11.19 -6.06
N LEU A 80 1.75 -11.11 -4.75
CA LEU A 80 1.47 -9.92 -3.93
C LEU A 80 2.10 -8.68 -4.53
N LEU A 81 3.40 -8.74 -4.83
CA LEU A 81 4.13 -7.62 -5.40
C LEU A 81 3.58 -7.22 -6.77
N GLU A 82 3.24 -8.19 -7.63
CA GLU A 82 2.61 -7.91 -8.94
C GLU A 82 1.25 -7.21 -8.79
N PHE A 83 0.40 -7.64 -7.84
CA PHE A 83 -0.87 -6.95 -7.58
C PHE A 83 -0.69 -5.55 -7.03
N LEU A 84 0.24 -5.37 -6.08
CA LEU A 84 0.53 -4.05 -5.53
C LEU A 84 1.07 -3.12 -6.61
N TYR A 85 1.95 -3.63 -7.48
CA TYR A 85 2.55 -2.88 -8.57
C TYR A 85 1.51 -2.43 -9.60
N HIS A 86 0.72 -3.37 -10.12
CA HIS A 86 -0.27 -3.08 -11.17
C HIS A 86 -1.56 -2.45 -10.65
N GLY A 87 -1.94 -2.71 -9.39
CA GLY A 87 -3.20 -2.26 -8.81
C GLY A 87 -3.11 -0.96 -8.02
N PHE A 88 -1.92 -0.60 -7.52
CA PHE A 88 -1.73 0.57 -6.67
C PHE A 88 -0.54 1.45 -7.11
N LEU A 89 0.68 0.90 -7.17
CA LEU A 89 1.87 1.72 -7.40
C LEU A 89 1.85 2.42 -8.77
N VAL A 90 1.66 1.68 -9.86
CA VAL A 90 1.63 2.27 -11.21
C VAL A 90 0.40 3.16 -11.42
N PRO A 91 -0.84 2.72 -11.16
CA PRO A 91 -2.02 3.52 -11.51
C PRO A 91 -2.35 4.65 -10.51
N VAL A 92 -1.93 4.56 -9.25
CA VAL A 92 -2.27 5.55 -8.21
C VAL A 92 -1.06 6.39 -7.84
N MET A 93 0.02 5.76 -7.38
CA MET A 93 1.21 6.49 -6.94
C MET A 93 1.96 7.13 -8.11
N GLY A 94 2.04 6.45 -9.27
CA GLY A 94 2.70 6.96 -10.48
C GLY A 94 2.18 8.35 -10.90
N PRO A 95 0.88 8.51 -11.21
CA PRO A 95 0.30 9.80 -11.54
C PRO A 95 0.44 10.83 -10.41
N ALA A 96 0.29 10.43 -9.15
CA ALA A 96 0.41 11.34 -8.01
C ALA A 96 1.81 11.97 -7.91
N LEU A 97 2.86 11.17 -8.11
CA LEU A 97 4.25 11.64 -8.10
C LEU A 97 4.58 12.52 -9.31
N LEU A 98 3.96 12.25 -10.47
CA LEU A 98 4.18 13.02 -11.69
C LEU A 98 3.40 14.35 -11.72
N GLN A 99 2.21 14.41 -11.11
CA GLN A 99 1.42 15.64 -11.00
C GLN A 99 2.22 16.77 -10.34
N SER A 100 2.95 16.48 -9.27
CA SER A 100 3.79 17.46 -8.58
C SER A 100 4.94 18.01 -9.43
N ALA A 101 5.40 17.29 -10.47
CA ALA A 101 6.48 17.72 -11.34
C ALA A 101 5.99 18.57 -12.53
N ASN A 102 4.71 18.45 -12.90
CA ASN A 102 4.13 19.09 -14.08
C ASN A 102 3.29 20.33 -13.75
N ASP A 103 2.97 20.55 -12.47
CA ASP A 103 2.25 21.72 -11.95
C ASP A 103 3.20 22.81 -11.38
N LEU A 104 4.48 22.77 -11.76
CA LEU A 104 5.54 23.74 -11.39
C LEU A 104 5.99 24.58 -12.59
#